data_AF-A0A7C1E5P2-F1
#
_entry.id   AF-A0A7C1E5P2-F1
#
_cell.length_a   1.000
_cell.length_b   1.000
_cell.length_c   1.000
_cell.angle_alpha   90.00
_cell.angle_beta   90.00
_cell.angle_gamma   90.00
#
_symmetry.space_group_name_H-M   'P 1'
#
loop_
_entity.id
_entity.type
_entity.pdbx_description
1 polymer ?
#
loop_
_entity_poly.entity_id
_entity_poly.type
_entity_poly.pdbx_seq_one_letter_code
_entity_poly.pdbx_strand_id
1 'polypeptide(L)'
;MVWSDIGVRGFLFGPIATAGKQVISKCCDFIVSEKINVEKGMRHPLYLVVKERTDTFHALHALRKAMKCREISYCGLKDKYSLSIQHVVPIDCKQSPDHFYLDNVVAKKIGYVDRPLKLGENTHNDFFVRISMENIHELGRFMEKASKKLVFPNFVGYQRFGLRRPYTHELGLAYFKYLLGERDELTGLLSKKDGWWEMQLLRKGYIDESIKLLLIHSVQSYYFNECLSELLLDERLHAREIQSGVLIGYDFRNRKHPGWVNKEHVDCIEDRLSKDDWLLQALEKLGIRTRYRVLLGVAEILIYKRLEETMVIGFRLNPGFYGTVFLRELVGDKGSVFQDCEPCLKTTANLLPAGEGKGSF
;
A
#
# COMPACT_ATOMS: atom_id res chain seq x y z
N MET A 1 1.01 3.39 -16.52
CA MET A 1 0.32 3.96 -15.36
C MET A 1 0.68 5.43 -15.28
N VAL A 2 -0.31 6.30 -15.05
CA VAL A 2 -0.09 7.74 -14.90
C VAL A 2 -0.58 8.13 -13.51
N TRP A 3 0.24 8.81 -12.70
CA TRP A 3 -0.08 9.08 -11.29
C TRP A 3 -1.24 10.07 -11.17
N SER A 4 -1.41 10.94 -12.16
CA SER A 4 -2.55 11.85 -12.27
C SER A 4 -3.89 11.11 -12.38
N ASP A 5 -3.93 9.90 -12.95
CA ASP A 5 -5.17 9.11 -13.06
C ASP A 5 -5.72 8.71 -11.69
N ILE A 6 -4.88 8.75 -10.64
CA ILE A 6 -5.27 8.43 -9.26
C ILE A 6 -5.19 9.65 -8.34
N GLY A 7 -5.22 10.84 -8.94
CA GLY A 7 -5.23 12.11 -8.25
C GLY A 7 -3.90 12.54 -7.65
N VAL A 8 -2.78 11.96 -8.10
CA VAL A 8 -1.44 12.26 -7.56
C VAL A 8 -0.69 13.15 -8.55
N ARG A 9 -0.42 14.39 -8.14
CA ARG A 9 0.29 15.40 -8.92
C ARG A 9 1.32 16.12 -8.04
N GLY A 10 2.34 16.71 -8.66
CA GLY A 10 3.40 17.43 -7.96
C GLY A 10 4.40 16.51 -7.22
N PHE A 11 5.38 17.14 -6.60
CA PHE A 11 6.43 16.53 -5.79
C PHE A 11 6.77 17.51 -4.65
N LEU A 12 7.17 17.00 -3.49
CA LEU A 12 7.55 17.87 -2.37
C LEU A 12 9.00 18.34 -2.46
N PHE A 13 9.89 17.44 -2.89
CA PHE A 13 11.30 17.76 -3.08
C PHE A 13 11.89 17.14 -4.35
N GLY A 14 11.13 16.29 -5.02
CA GLY A 14 11.54 15.54 -6.20
C GLY A 14 11.05 16.07 -7.55
N PRO A 15 11.25 15.27 -8.63
CA PRO A 15 12.10 14.08 -8.66
C PRO A 15 13.59 14.46 -8.63
N ILE A 16 14.38 13.81 -7.78
CA ILE A 16 15.82 14.06 -7.69
C ILE A 16 16.56 13.58 -8.93
N ALA A 17 16.15 12.44 -9.46
CA ALA A 17 16.59 11.92 -10.76
C ALA A 17 15.35 11.45 -11.53
N THR A 18 15.25 11.77 -12.82
CA THR A 18 14.10 11.29 -13.62
C THR A 18 14.48 10.04 -14.38
N ALA A 19 13.82 8.92 -14.09
CA ALA A 19 14.04 7.70 -14.84
C ALA A 19 13.25 7.72 -16.18
N GLY A 20 13.94 7.51 -17.30
CA GLY A 20 13.29 7.33 -18.61
C GLY A 20 12.53 6.00 -18.75
N LYS A 21 12.88 5.02 -17.91
CA LYS A 21 12.32 3.66 -17.87
C LYS A 21 12.18 3.17 -16.41
N GLN A 22 11.59 2.00 -16.23
CA GLN A 22 11.53 1.33 -14.92
C GLN A 22 12.95 1.04 -14.40
N VAL A 23 13.21 1.38 -13.14
CA VAL A 23 14.55 1.24 -12.49
C VAL A 23 14.72 -0.04 -11.68
N ILE A 24 13.64 -0.83 -11.56
CA ILE A 24 13.56 -2.10 -10.82
C ILE A 24 13.20 -3.21 -11.82
N SER A 25 14.06 -4.22 -11.93
CA SER A 25 13.92 -5.32 -12.89
C SER A 25 13.51 -6.65 -12.24
N LYS A 26 13.99 -6.90 -11.03
CA LYS A 26 13.76 -8.13 -10.28
C LYS A 26 13.00 -7.85 -8.99
N CYS A 27 12.27 -8.83 -8.47
CA CYS A 27 11.49 -8.61 -7.26
C CYS A 27 12.40 -8.32 -6.04
N CYS A 28 13.61 -8.86 -6.03
CA CYS A 28 14.65 -8.55 -5.04
C CYS A 28 15.36 -7.19 -5.25
N ASP A 29 15.01 -6.42 -6.28
CA ASP A 29 15.37 -5.00 -6.37
C ASP A 29 14.46 -4.14 -5.47
N PHE A 30 13.32 -4.68 -5.02
CA PHE A 30 12.40 -4.00 -4.10
C PHE A 30 12.01 -4.97 -2.97
N ILE A 31 12.81 -4.98 -1.92
CA ILE A 31 12.60 -5.84 -0.75
C ILE A 31 11.80 -5.05 0.30
N VAL A 32 10.77 -5.67 0.85
CA VAL A 32 9.98 -5.10 1.94
C VAL A 32 10.01 -6.07 3.11
N SER A 33 10.59 -5.67 4.23
CA SER A 33 10.61 -6.45 5.47
C SER A 33 9.70 -5.83 6.51
N GLU A 34 8.61 -6.51 6.83
CA GLU A 34 7.75 -6.15 7.96
C GLU A 34 8.47 -6.40 9.29
N LYS A 35 8.29 -5.46 10.22
CA LYS A 35 8.64 -5.64 11.64
C LYS A 35 7.38 -5.59 12.48
N ILE A 36 7.31 -6.46 13.47
CA ILE A 36 6.24 -6.48 14.47
C ILE A 36 6.86 -6.28 15.84
N ASN A 37 6.02 -6.18 16.87
CA ASN A 37 6.46 -6.26 18.25
C ASN A 37 5.41 -7.07 19.00
N VAL A 38 5.57 -8.39 18.95
CA VAL A 38 4.66 -9.34 19.61
C VAL A 38 5.41 -10.15 20.65
N GLU A 39 4.73 -10.39 21.76
CA GLU A 39 5.25 -11.22 22.83
C GLU A 39 5.32 -12.68 22.39
N LYS A 40 6.40 -13.36 22.79
CA LYS A 40 6.51 -14.81 22.58
C LYS A 40 5.45 -15.51 23.40
N GLY A 41 4.93 -16.59 22.85
CA GLY A 41 3.96 -17.46 23.51
C GLY A 41 4.24 -18.91 23.19
N MET A 42 3.23 -19.76 23.38
CA MET A 42 3.31 -21.20 23.13
C MET A 42 2.12 -21.75 22.32
N ARG A 43 1.05 -20.97 22.10
CA ARG A 43 -0.19 -21.51 21.52
C ARG A 43 -0.20 -21.61 20.00
N HIS A 44 0.19 -20.55 19.31
CA HIS A 44 0.07 -20.45 17.85
C HIS A 44 1.44 -20.27 17.22
N PRO A 45 1.78 -21.03 16.16
CA PRO A 45 3.08 -20.88 15.52
C PRO A 45 3.15 -19.53 14.78
N LEU A 46 4.28 -18.84 14.94
CA LEU A 46 4.61 -17.62 14.21
C LEU A 46 5.50 -17.99 13.03
N TYR A 47 5.09 -17.59 11.83
CA TYR A 47 5.86 -17.79 10.61
C TYR A 47 6.33 -16.46 10.03
N LEU A 48 7.54 -16.47 9.50
CA LEU A 48 8.03 -15.47 8.57
C LEU A 48 7.79 -15.99 7.14
N VAL A 49 6.97 -15.28 6.39
CA VAL A 49 6.59 -15.60 5.02
C VAL A 49 7.29 -14.67 4.06
N VAL A 50 8.03 -15.25 3.11
CA VAL A 50 8.58 -14.55 1.96
C VAL A 50 7.71 -14.84 0.74
N LYS A 51 7.26 -13.80 0.06
CA LYS A 51 6.50 -13.93 -1.19
C LYS A 51 7.03 -13.02 -2.28
N GLU A 52 6.83 -13.42 -3.52
CA GLU A 52 7.06 -12.58 -4.70
C GLU A 52 6.05 -12.91 -5.81
N ARG A 53 5.78 -11.98 -6.71
CA ARG A 53 4.87 -12.16 -7.87
C ARG A 53 3.45 -12.65 -7.53
N THR A 54 3.10 -12.71 -6.26
CA THR A 54 1.77 -13.04 -5.74
C THR A 54 1.35 -11.97 -4.73
N ASP A 55 0.07 -11.60 -4.74
CA ASP A 55 -0.47 -10.74 -3.69
C ASP A 55 -0.64 -11.53 -2.39
N THR A 56 -0.87 -10.78 -1.31
CA THR A 56 -0.92 -11.35 0.03
C THR A 56 -2.08 -12.34 0.18
N PHE A 57 -3.25 -12.04 -0.36
CA PHE A 57 -4.41 -12.94 -0.22
C PHE A 57 -4.16 -14.29 -0.89
N HIS A 58 -3.64 -14.29 -2.11
CA HIS A 58 -3.31 -15.54 -2.82
C HIS A 58 -2.19 -16.32 -2.12
N ALA A 59 -1.15 -15.64 -1.63
CA ALA A 59 -0.07 -16.27 -0.87
C ALA A 59 -0.56 -16.95 0.40
N LEU A 60 -1.36 -16.24 1.21
CA LEU A 60 -1.88 -16.76 2.46
C LEU A 60 -2.92 -17.86 2.22
N HIS A 61 -3.73 -17.78 1.16
CA HIS A 61 -4.65 -18.87 0.81
C HIS A 61 -3.91 -20.14 0.40
N ALA A 62 -2.82 -20.03 -0.37
CA ALA A 62 -1.98 -21.17 -0.73
C ALA A 62 -1.35 -21.82 0.51
N LEU A 63 -0.79 -21.02 1.42
CA LEU A 63 -0.28 -21.50 2.71
C LEU A 63 -1.38 -22.14 3.56
N ARG A 64 -2.56 -21.51 3.67
CA ARG A 64 -3.68 -22.02 4.45
C ARG A 64 -4.12 -23.40 3.96
N LYS A 65 -4.19 -23.59 2.63
CA LYS A 65 -4.48 -24.89 2.02
C LYS A 65 -3.39 -25.92 2.29
N ALA A 66 -2.12 -25.56 2.09
CA ALA A 66 -0.99 -26.44 2.33
C ALA A 66 -0.92 -26.89 3.81
N MET A 67 -1.15 -25.97 4.73
CA MET A 67 -1.15 -26.22 6.18
C MET A 67 -2.46 -26.82 6.71
N LYS A 68 -3.52 -26.86 5.89
CA LYS A 68 -4.88 -27.25 6.28
C LYS A 68 -5.36 -26.48 7.52
N CYS A 69 -5.16 -25.16 7.52
CA CYS A 69 -5.59 -24.26 8.59
C CYS A 69 -7.01 -23.76 8.37
N ARG A 70 -7.69 -23.42 9.47
CA ARG A 70 -8.93 -22.64 9.41
C ARG A 70 -8.65 -21.23 8.87
N GLU A 71 -7.61 -20.60 9.37
CA GLU A 71 -7.31 -19.18 9.11
C GLU A 71 -5.79 -18.92 9.15
N ILE A 72 -5.36 -17.85 8.48
CA ILE A 72 -4.03 -17.27 8.68
C ILE A 72 -4.21 -15.78 8.95
N SER A 73 -3.80 -15.35 10.15
CA SER A 73 -3.80 -13.94 10.55
C SER A 73 -2.50 -13.23 10.15
N TYR A 74 -2.57 -11.93 9.88
CA TYR A 74 -1.48 -11.10 9.34
C TYR A 74 -1.68 -9.63 9.71
N CYS A 75 -0.62 -8.82 9.67
CA CYS A 75 -0.69 -7.40 10.05
C CYS A 75 -1.13 -6.49 8.89
N GLY A 76 -0.74 -6.81 7.65
CA GLY A 76 -1.13 -6.01 6.49
C GLY A 76 -0.74 -6.61 5.16
N LEU A 77 -1.36 -6.11 4.10
CA LEU A 77 -1.05 -6.50 2.73
C LEU A 77 0.34 -5.98 2.32
N LYS A 78 1.01 -6.72 1.44
CA LYS A 78 2.29 -6.37 0.83
C LYS A 78 2.24 -6.43 -0.69
N ASP A 79 3.11 -5.65 -1.32
CA ASP A 79 3.19 -5.48 -2.78
C ASP A 79 3.39 -6.81 -3.52
N LYS A 80 2.66 -7.00 -4.62
CA LYS A 80 2.81 -8.19 -5.49
C LYS A 80 4.17 -8.23 -6.18
N TYR A 81 4.63 -7.08 -6.69
CA TYR A 81 5.88 -6.95 -7.45
C TYR A 81 7.04 -6.51 -6.55
N SER A 82 7.27 -7.29 -5.51
CA SER A 82 8.31 -7.11 -4.51
C SER A 82 8.74 -8.46 -3.96
N LEU A 83 9.93 -8.53 -3.36
CA LEU A 83 10.24 -9.60 -2.42
C LEU A 83 9.75 -9.16 -1.03
N SER A 84 8.52 -9.55 -0.69
CA SER A 84 7.92 -9.18 0.61
C SER A 84 8.21 -10.22 1.66
N ILE A 85 8.63 -9.79 2.83
CA ILE A 85 8.83 -10.59 4.04
C ILE A 85 7.81 -10.10 5.07
N GLN A 86 6.93 -10.98 5.53
CA GLN A 86 5.85 -10.64 6.48
C GLN A 86 5.65 -11.70 7.55
N HIS A 87 5.16 -11.28 8.70
CA HIS A 87 4.80 -12.17 9.79
C HIS A 87 3.35 -12.65 9.62
N VAL A 88 3.13 -13.93 9.89
CA VAL A 88 1.79 -14.54 9.86
C VAL A 88 1.63 -15.53 11.00
N VAL A 89 0.41 -15.66 11.50
CA VAL A 89 0.06 -16.66 12.50
C VAL A 89 -1.06 -17.54 11.94
N PRO A 90 -0.73 -18.77 11.51
CA PRO A 90 -1.69 -19.79 11.12
C PRO A 90 -2.47 -20.32 12.33
N ILE A 91 -3.77 -20.49 12.19
CA ILE A 91 -4.70 -20.83 13.27
C ILE A 91 -5.44 -22.13 12.94
N ASP A 92 -5.54 -23.03 13.93
CA ASP A 92 -6.22 -24.32 13.84
C ASP A 92 -5.77 -25.15 12.62
N CYS A 93 -4.47 -25.43 12.58
CA CYS A 93 -3.81 -26.13 11.47
C CYS A 93 -3.61 -27.61 11.77
N LYS A 94 -3.84 -28.49 10.78
CA LYS A 94 -3.52 -29.92 10.92
C LYS A 94 -2.01 -30.21 10.83
N GLN A 95 -1.24 -29.32 10.23
CA GLN A 95 0.21 -29.46 10.09
C GLN A 95 0.91 -28.10 10.23
N SER A 96 2.10 -28.13 10.83
CA SER A 96 2.92 -26.95 11.10
C SER A 96 4.42 -27.28 10.97
N PRO A 97 4.92 -27.75 9.83
CA PRO A 97 6.35 -27.99 9.60
C PRO A 97 7.16 -26.69 9.73
N ASP A 98 8.45 -26.82 10.04
CA ASP A 98 9.30 -25.65 10.23
C ASP A 98 9.55 -24.85 8.94
N HIS A 99 9.43 -25.50 7.79
CA HIS A 99 9.60 -24.87 6.48
C HIS A 99 8.51 -25.32 5.50
N PHE A 100 8.01 -24.37 4.71
CA PHE A 100 7.17 -24.60 3.54
C PHE A 100 7.80 -23.95 2.31
N TYR A 101 7.79 -24.68 1.21
CA TYR A 101 8.21 -24.20 -0.10
C TYR A 101 7.05 -24.39 -1.09
N LEU A 102 6.53 -23.28 -1.59
CA LEU A 102 5.56 -23.20 -2.68
C LEU A 102 6.16 -22.33 -3.79
N ASP A 103 5.61 -22.37 -5.00
CA ASP A 103 6.22 -21.74 -6.19
C ASP A 103 6.70 -20.30 -5.98
N ASN A 104 5.86 -19.47 -5.34
CA ASN A 104 6.07 -18.04 -5.14
C ASN A 104 6.05 -17.64 -3.66
N VAL A 105 6.07 -18.62 -2.76
CA VAL A 105 5.94 -18.41 -1.31
C VAL A 105 6.84 -19.37 -0.55
N VAL A 106 7.67 -18.85 0.34
CA VAL A 106 8.41 -19.63 1.33
C VAL A 106 7.95 -19.19 2.70
N ALA A 107 7.69 -20.15 3.60
CA ALA A 107 7.35 -19.84 4.99
C ALA A 107 8.29 -20.59 5.93
N LYS A 108 8.82 -19.89 6.93
CA LYS A 108 9.66 -20.44 7.97
C LYS A 108 9.04 -20.18 9.33
N LYS A 109 8.87 -21.22 10.15
CA LYS A 109 8.45 -21.06 11.54
C LYS A 109 9.59 -20.44 12.33
N ILE A 110 9.31 -19.33 13.00
CA ILE A 110 10.31 -18.57 13.77
C ILE A 110 10.02 -18.60 15.28
N GLY A 111 8.87 -19.13 15.69
CA GLY A 111 8.52 -19.26 17.11
C GLY A 111 7.03 -19.50 17.31
N TYR A 112 6.54 -19.07 18.47
CA TYR A 112 5.14 -19.15 18.86
C TYR A 112 4.70 -17.85 19.54
N VAL A 113 3.40 -17.57 19.46
CA VAL A 113 2.70 -16.45 20.09
C VAL A 113 1.38 -16.95 20.70
N ASP A 114 0.80 -16.22 21.64
CA ASP A 114 -0.42 -16.66 22.34
C ASP A 114 -1.72 -16.14 21.72
N ARG A 115 -1.64 -15.31 20.68
CA ARG A 115 -2.80 -14.76 19.98
C ARG A 115 -2.55 -14.59 18.47
N PRO A 116 -3.61 -14.56 17.66
CA PRO A 116 -3.56 -14.07 16.29
C PRO A 116 -3.00 -12.65 16.16
N LEU A 117 -2.44 -12.35 14.99
CA LEU A 117 -2.03 -11.00 14.63
C LEU A 117 -3.25 -10.14 14.26
N LYS A 118 -3.22 -8.84 14.59
CA LYS A 118 -4.26 -7.86 14.22
C LYS A 118 -3.83 -7.03 13.03
N LEU A 119 -4.79 -6.62 12.21
CA LEU A 119 -4.54 -5.67 11.13
C LEU A 119 -3.97 -4.35 11.68
N GLY A 120 -2.88 -3.88 11.08
CA GLY A 120 -2.19 -2.66 11.46
C GLY A 120 -1.27 -2.77 12.68
N GLU A 121 -1.06 -3.96 13.26
CA GLU A 121 -0.19 -4.12 14.45
C GLU A 121 1.31 -4.17 14.14
N ASN A 122 1.70 -4.14 12.87
CA ASN A 122 3.11 -4.04 12.51
C ASN A 122 3.68 -2.70 13.01
N THR A 123 4.93 -2.70 13.44
CA THR A 123 5.56 -1.48 13.97
C THR A 123 6.04 -0.58 12.83
N HIS A 124 6.59 -1.16 11.78
CA HIS A 124 7.07 -0.49 10.57
C HIS A 124 7.35 -1.50 9.46
N ASN A 125 7.75 -0.99 8.29
CA ASN A 125 8.34 -1.78 7.21
C ASN A 125 9.69 -1.16 6.84
N ASP A 126 10.71 -2.00 6.77
CA ASP A 126 12.02 -1.62 6.21
C ASP A 126 12.03 -1.99 4.72
N PHE A 127 12.36 -1.03 3.88
CA PHE A 127 12.46 -1.17 2.45
C PHE A 127 13.93 -1.16 2.06
N PHE A 128 14.33 -2.07 1.17
CA PHE A 128 15.65 -2.05 0.54
C PHE A 128 15.46 -2.08 -0.97
N VAL A 129 15.91 -1.02 -1.61
CA VAL A 129 15.62 -0.75 -3.02
C VAL A 129 16.93 -0.63 -3.78
N ARG A 130 17.10 -1.46 -4.80
CA ARG A 130 18.15 -1.32 -5.78
C ARG A 130 17.59 -0.60 -7.01
N ILE A 131 18.15 0.57 -7.29
CA ILE A 131 17.76 1.45 -8.38
C ILE A 131 18.88 1.41 -9.42
N SER A 132 18.56 1.15 -10.68
CA SER A 132 19.50 1.31 -11.80
C SER A 132 19.02 2.39 -12.75
N MET A 133 19.85 3.42 -12.97
CA MET A 133 19.51 4.55 -13.85
C MET A 133 20.76 5.29 -14.32
N GLU A 134 20.67 5.92 -15.50
CA GLU A 134 21.80 6.61 -16.16
C GLU A 134 22.33 7.82 -15.37
N ASN A 135 21.50 8.51 -14.59
CA ASN A 135 21.91 9.68 -13.79
C ASN A 135 21.92 9.40 -12.28
N ILE A 136 22.45 8.25 -11.87
CA ILE A 136 22.49 7.82 -10.46
C ILE A 136 23.34 8.73 -9.56
N HIS A 137 24.25 9.51 -10.17
CA HIS A 137 25.14 10.42 -9.45
C HIS A 137 24.40 11.57 -8.74
N GLU A 138 23.33 12.11 -9.34
CA GLU A 138 22.51 13.16 -8.73
C GLU A 138 21.82 12.67 -7.46
N LEU A 139 21.25 11.46 -7.52
CA LEU A 139 20.64 10.82 -6.37
C LEU A 139 21.66 10.56 -5.25
N GLY A 140 22.89 10.15 -5.61
CA GLY A 140 24.00 10.03 -4.66
C GLY A 140 24.30 11.34 -3.91
N ARG A 141 24.48 12.45 -4.66
CA ARG A 141 24.77 13.77 -4.08
C ARG A 141 23.62 14.29 -3.21
N PHE A 142 22.38 14.01 -3.59
CA PHE A 142 21.22 14.35 -2.77
C PHE A 142 21.26 13.59 -1.45
N MET A 143 21.48 12.28 -1.47
CA MET A 143 21.50 11.44 -0.26
C MET A 143 22.65 11.79 0.69
N GLU A 144 23.78 12.27 0.17
CA GLU A 144 24.90 12.79 0.97
C GLU A 144 24.54 14.06 1.76
N LYS A 145 23.68 14.92 1.20
CA LYS A 145 23.25 16.19 1.80
C LYS A 145 21.96 16.08 2.59
N ALA A 146 21.14 15.08 2.28
CA ALA A 146 19.83 14.87 2.86
C ALA A 146 19.91 14.57 4.37
N SER A 147 18.89 15.02 5.11
CA SER A 147 18.66 14.55 6.48
C SER A 147 18.40 13.04 6.50
N LYS A 148 18.75 12.37 7.60
CA LYS A 148 18.35 10.98 7.85
C LYS A 148 16.83 10.79 7.84
N LYS A 149 16.05 11.85 8.05
CA LYS A 149 14.59 11.83 7.99
C LYS A 149 14.13 12.72 6.85
N LEU A 150 13.55 12.11 5.82
CA LEU A 150 12.98 12.79 4.67
C LEU A 150 11.46 12.82 4.79
N VAL A 151 10.87 14.00 4.67
CA VAL A 151 9.42 14.18 4.67
C VAL A 151 8.91 14.05 3.25
N PHE A 152 7.80 13.34 3.02
CA PHE A 152 7.23 13.13 1.69
C PHE A 152 5.69 13.14 1.73
N PRO A 153 5.00 13.47 0.62
CA PRO A 153 3.54 13.42 0.56
C PRO A 153 3.01 11.99 0.73
N ASN A 154 2.10 11.78 1.68
CA ASN A 154 1.56 10.48 2.03
C ASN A 154 0.38 10.06 1.12
N PHE A 155 0.58 10.17 -0.19
CA PHE A 155 -0.38 9.69 -1.18
C PHE A 155 -0.70 8.21 -0.97
N VAL A 156 -1.90 7.83 -1.39
CA VAL A 156 -2.27 6.44 -1.54
C VAL A 156 -1.81 5.97 -2.93
N GLY A 157 -0.97 4.92 -2.97
CA GLY A 157 -0.39 4.41 -4.22
C GLY A 157 -1.32 3.53 -5.07
N TYR A 158 -0.85 3.16 -6.27
CA TYR A 158 -1.59 2.34 -7.25
C TYR A 158 -2.12 1.00 -6.73
N GLN A 159 -1.51 0.45 -5.68
CA GLN A 159 -1.98 -0.78 -5.04
C GLN A 159 -3.46 -0.68 -4.62
N ARG A 160 -3.95 0.52 -4.34
CA ARG A 160 -5.36 0.78 -4.00
C ARG A 160 -6.27 0.93 -5.22
N PHE A 161 -5.71 1.37 -6.34
CA PHE A 161 -6.46 1.76 -7.55
C PHE A 161 -6.45 0.71 -8.66
N GLY A 162 -5.56 -0.28 -8.55
CA GLY A 162 -5.37 -1.35 -9.53
C GLY A 162 -4.02 -1.22 -10.23
N LEU A 163 -3.18 -2.25 -10.13
CA LEU A 163 -1.79 -2.21 -10.63
C LEU A 163 -1.67 -2.23 -12.15
N ARG A 164 -2.63 -2.80 -12.89
CA ARG A 164 -2.58 -2.84 -14.36
C ARG A 164 -3.34 -1.69 -15.01
N ARG A 165 -4.51 -1.39 -14.46
CA ARG A 165 -5.42 -0.34 -14.91
C ARG A 165 -5.96 0.33 -13.64
N PRO A 166 -5.58 1.58 -13.34
CA PRO A 166 -5.88 2.19 -12.04
C PRO A 166 -7.28 2.84 -11.95
N TYR A 167 -8.34 2.13 -12.35
CA TYR A 167 -9.73 2.65 -12.42
C TYR A 167 -10.64 2.15 -11.28
N THR A 168 -10.09 1.55 -10.21
CA THR A 168 -10.91 1.01 -9.10
C THR A 168 -11.78 2.09 -8.45
N HIS A 169 -11.31 3.33 -8.41
CA HIS A 169 -12.06 4.46 -7.88
C HIS A 169 -13.21 4.89 -8.81
N GLU A 170 -13.03 4.87 -10.13
CA GLU A 170 -14.12 5.07 -11.11
C GLU A 170 -15.20 4.01 -10.95
N LEU A 171 -14.80 2.74 -10.79
CA LEU A 171 -15.71 1.64 -10.53
C LEU A 171 -16.44 1.81 -9.19
N GLY A 172 -15.75 2.34 -8.17
CA GLY A 172 -16.36 2.67 -6.88
C GLY A 172 -17.41 3.77 -6.98
N LEU A 173 -17.14 4.84 -7.73
CA LEU A 173 -18.11 5.91 -7.99
C LEU A 173 -19.36 5.38 -8.72
N ALA A 174 -19.16 4.54 -9.75
CA ALA A 174 -20.26 3.91 -10.47
C ALA A 174 -21.08 2.97 -9.56
N TYR A 175 -20.41 2.23 -8.67
CA TYR A 175 -21.09 1.40 -7.67
C TYR A 175 -21.90 2.23 -6.67
N PHE A 176 -21.40 3.39 -6.24
CA PHE A 176 -22.12 4.27 -5.33
C PHE A 176 -23.41 4.79 -5.96
N LYS A 177 -23.37 5.20 -7.23
CA LYS A 177 -24.56 5.60 -7.99
C LYS A 177 -25.54 4.45 -8.20
N TYR A 178 -25.05 3.24 -8.46
CA TYR A 178 -25.88 2.04 -8.50
C TYR A 178 -26.67 1.83 -7.19
N LEU A 179 -26.05 2.06 -6.02
CA LEU A 179 -26.73 1.97 -4.71
C LEU A 179 -27.81 3.04 -4.51
N LEU A 180 -27.72 4.16 -5.23
CA LEU A 180 -28.71 5.22 -5.23
C LEU A 180 -29.83 5.01 -6.25
N GLY A 181 -29.71 3.99 -7.12
CA GLY A 181 -30.72 3.63 -8.11
C GLY A 181 -30.33 3.97 -9.55
N GLU A 182 -29.20 4.65 -9.76
CA GLU A 182 -28.67 5.01 -11.09
C GLU A 182 -27.84 3.85 -11.67
N ARG A 183 -28.51 2.92 -12.36
CA ARG A 183 -27.91 1.65 -12.81
C ARG A 183 -27.13 1.74 -14.13
N ASP A 184 -27.39 2.77 -14.93
CA ASP A 184 -26.87 2.86 -16.30
C ASP A 184 -25.36 3.13 -16.32
N GLU A 185 -24.84 3.91 -15.38
CA GLU A 185 -23.40 4.23 -15.32
C GLU A 185 -22.52 3.01 -15.03
N LEU A 186 -22.92 2.21 -14.04
CA LEU A 186 -22.21 0.97 -13.71
C LEU A 186 -22.28 -0.01 -14.90
N THR A 187 -23.44 -0.15 -15.53
CA THR A 187 -23.61 -1.03 -16.70
C THR A 187 -22.75 -0.57 -17.88
N GLY A 188 -22.70 0.74 -18.14
CA GLY A 188 -21.87 1.33 -19.20
C GLY A 188 -20.36 1.20 -18.96
N LEU A 189 -19.91 1.29 -17.70
CA LEU A 189 -18.49 1.14 -17.36
C LEU A 189 -18.06 -0.33 -17.46
N LEU A 190 -18.91 -1.25 -17.01
CA LEU A 190 -18.66 -2.69 -17.06
C LEU A 190 -18.74 -3.24 -18.50
N SER A 191 -19.54 -2.64 -19.39
CA SER A 191 -19.62 -3.05 -20.80
C SER A 191 -18.44 -2.59 -21.66
N LYS A 192 -17.71 -1.54 -21.22
CA LYS A 192 -16.53 -0.99 -21.92
C LYS A 192 -15.21 -1.62 -21.48
N LYS A 193 -15.19 -2.42 -20.42
CA LYS A 193 -13.96 -2.90 -19.78
C LYS A 193 -14.00 -4.42 -19.62
N ASP A 194 -13.19 -5.11 -20.42
CA ASP A 194 -13.06 -6.59 -20.44
C ASP A 194 -12.33 -7.19 -19.23
N GLY A 195 -12.64 -6.75 -18.02
CA GLY A 195 -12.01 -7.27 -16.81
C GLY A 195 -12.81 -8.39 -16.14
N TRP A 196 -12.08 -9.37 -15.59
CA TRP A 196 -12.66 -10.54 -14.92
C TRP A 196 -13.48 -10.18 -13.67
N TRP A 197 -13.11 -9.10 -12.98
CA TRP A 197 -13.84 -8.59 -11.81
C TRP A 197 -15.17 -7.95 -12.22
N GLU A 198 -15.16 -7.21 -13.32
CA GLU A 198 -16.31 -6.52 -13.90
C GLU A 198 -17.41 -7.49 -14.30
N MET A 199 -17.03 -8.61 -14.94
CA MET A 199 -17.97 -9.68 -15.26
C MET A 199 -18.50 -10.41 -14.01
N GLN A 200 -17.72 -10.51 -12.92
CA GLN A 200 -18.23 -11.09 -11.68
C GLN A 200 -19.25 -10.17 -10.99
N LEU A 201 -19.02 -8.86 -10.98
CA LEU A 201 -19.92 -7.86 -10.42
C LEU A 201 -21.30 -7.90 -11.11
N LEU A 202 -21.33 -8.04 -12.45
CA LEU A 202 -22.56 -8.16 -13.22
C LEU A 202 -23.30 -9.50 -13.00
N ARG A 203 -22.56 -10.61 -12.91
CA ARG A 203 -23.16 -11.95 -13.01
C ARG A 203 -23.82 -12.47 -11.73
N LYS A 204 -23.47 -11.94 -10.55
CA LYS A 204 -23.97 -12.47 -9.27
C LYS A 204 -24.94 -11.56 -8.53
N GLY A 205 -25.13 -10.31 -8.96
CA GLY A 205 -25.94 -9.33 -8.23
C GLY A 205 -25.43 -9.06 -6.80
N TYR A 206 -24.20 -9.48 -6.49
CA TYR A 206 -23.61 -9.46 -5.15
C TYR A 206 -22.14 -9.08 -5.27
N ILE A 207 -21.75 -8.02 -4.56
CA ILE A 207 -20.35 -7.64 -4.37
C ILE A 207 -19.92 -8.20 -3.02
N ASP A 208 -18.88 -9.04 -3.03
CA ASP A 208 -18.26 -9.52 -1.80
C ASP A 208 -17.78 -8.34 -0.94
N GLU A 209 -17.93 -8.45 0.38
CA GLU A 209 -17.64 -7.34 1.31
C GLU A 209 -16.19 -6.83 1.18
N SER A 210 -15.23 -7.71 0.87
CA SER A 210 -13.83 -7.31 0.65
C SER A 210 -13.66 -6.41 -0.58
N ILE A 211 -14.38 -6.71 -1.66
CA ILE A 211 -14.39 -5.92 -2.90
C ILE A 211 -15.12 -4.60 -2.66
N LYS A 212 -16.26 -4.64 -1.97
CA LYS A 212 -17.01 -3.43 -1.58
C LYS A 212 -16.15 -2.47 -0.78
N LEU A 213 -15.40 -2.97 0.21
CA LEU A 213 -14.45 -2.16 0.98
C LEU A 213 -13.31 -1.60 0.13
N LEU A 214 -12.80 -2.38 -0.84
CA LEU A 214 -11.79 -1.91 -1.79
C LEU A 214 -12.32 -0.73 -2.63
N LEU A 215 -13.54 -0.85 -3.18
CA LEU A 215 -14.20 0.20 -3.96
C LEU A 215 -14.37 1.46 -3.13
N ILE A 216 -14.93 1.34 -1.92
CA ILE A 216 -15.12 2.46 -0.99
C ILE A 216 -13.81 3.17 -0.69
N HIS A 217 -12.79 2.42 -0.28
CA HIS A 217 -11.51 2.99 0.08
C HIS A 217 -10.79 3.62 -1.11
N SER A 218 -10.97 3.09 -2.33
CA SER A 218 -10.38 3.68 -3.53
C SER A 218 -11.00 5.05 -3.85
N VAL A 219 -12.32 5.22 -3.71
CA VAL A 219 -12.98 6.53 -3.86
C VAL A 219 -12.49 7.52 -2.80
N GLN A 220 -12.50 7.13 -1.52
CA GLN A 220 -11.97 7.98 -0.44
C GLN A 220 -10.52 8.40 -0.70
N SER A 221 -9.70 7.47 -1.19
CA SER A 221 -8.28 7.71 -1.49
C SER A 221 -8.08 8.64 -2.68
N TYR A 222 -8.96 8.59 -3.69
CA TYR A 222 -8.90 9.47 -4.85
C TYR A 222 -9.09 10.94 -4.44
N TYR A 223 -10.16 11.26 -3.72
CA TYR A 223 -10.40 12.63 -3.21
C TYR A 223 -9.29 13.09 -2.26
N PHE A 224 -8.81 12.20 -1.39
CA PHE A 224 -7.67 12.50 -0.52
C PHE A 224 -6.43 12.87 -1.32
N ASN A 225 -6.08 12.08 -2.34
CA ASN A 225 -4.92 12.31 -3.20
C ASN A 225 -5.07 13.61 -3.98
N GLU A 226 -6.23 13.85 -4.61
CA GLU A 226 -6.50 15.06 -5.37
C GLU A 226 -6.29 16.31 -4.52
N CYS A 227 -6.87 16.35 -3.32
CA CYS A 227 -6.71 17.50 -2.44
C CYS A 227 -5.31 17.60 -1.82
N LEU A 228 -4.63 16.49 -1.56
CA LEU A 228 -3.22 16.55 -1.17
C LEU A 228 -2.34 17.10 -2.30
N SER A 229 -2.68 16.80 -3.56
CA SER A 229 -2.00 17.35 -4.73
C SER A 229 -2.22 18.85 -4.88
N GLU A 230 -3.45 19.36 -4.72
CA GLU A 230 -3.71 20.81 -4.74
C GLU A 230 -2.89 21.54 -3.68
N LEU A 231 -2.90 21.02 -2.44
CA LEU A 231 -2.09 21.58 -1.34
C LEU A 231 -0.60 21.61 -1.65
N LEU A 232 -0.10 20.58 -2.35
CA LEU A 232 1.28 20.48 -2.77
C LEU A 232 1.63 21.49 -3.87
N LEU A 233 0.76 21.64 -4.86
CA LEU A 233 0.94 22.56 -5.99
C LEU A 233 0.85 24.03 -5.57
N ASP A 234 0.04 24.32 -4.56
CA ASP A 234 -0.10 25.66 -3.98
C ASP A 234 0.99 26.00 -2.93
N GLU A 235 1.97 25.11 -2.73
CA GLU A 235 3.05 25.25 -1.73
C GLU A 235 2.54 25.43 -0.27
N ARG A 236 1.33 24.93 0.02
CA ARG A 236 0.67 25.04 1.33
C ARG A 236 1.05 23.93 2.31
N LEU A 237 1.88 22.97 1.89
CA LEU A 237 2.41 21.92 2.75
C LEU A 237 3.75 22.32 3.35
N HIS A 238 3.74 22.60 4.64
CA HIS A 238 4.98 22.84 5.38
C HIS A 238 5.44 21.57 6.10
N ALA A 239 6.65 21.10 5.78
CA ALA A 239 7.23 19.86 6.33
C ALA A 239 7.43 19.85 7.86
N ARG A 240 7.17 20.98 8.55
CA ARG A 240 7.35 21.14 9.99
C ARG A 240 6.13 20.76 10.82
N GLU A 241 4.95 20.63 10.21
CA GLU A 241 3.72 20.26 10.92
C GLU A 241 3.14 18.96 10.36
N ILE A 242 3.06 17.93 11.22
CA ILE A 242 2.37 16.69 10.87
C ILE A 242 0.87 16.94 10.99
N GLN A 243 0.26 17.38 9.90
CA GLN A 243 -1.18 17.57 9.80
C GLN A 243 -1.83 16.36 9.12
N SER A 244 -3.13 16.16 9.39
CA SER A 244 -3.92 15.13 8.71
C SER A 244 -4.91 15.74 7.74
N GLY A 245 -5.17 15.03 6.65
CA GLY A 245 -6.31 15.26 5.78
C GLY A 245 -7.46 14.34 6.12
N VAL A 246 -8.47 14.40 5.28
CA VAL A 246 -9.72 13.67 5.46
C VAL A 246 -9.86 12.54 4.44
N LEU A 247 -10.27 11.38 4.94
CA LEU A 247 -10.91 10.34 4.15
C LEU A 247 -12.42 10.51 4.31
N ILE A 248 -13.08 11.00 3.26
CA ILE A 248 -14.48 11.43 3.28
C ILE A 248 -15.45 10.32 3.72
N GLY A 249 -16.39 10.65 4.61
CA GLY A 249 -17.50 9.78 4.99
C GLY A 249 -18.82 10.54 5.04
N TYR A 250 -19.92 9.86 5.33
CA TYR A 250 -21.27 10.46 5.30
C TYR A 250 -21.45 11.63 6.27
N ASP A 251 -20.71 11.62 7.37
CA ASP A 251 -20.77 12.64 8.42
C ASP A 251 -19.83 13.82 8.16
N PHE A 252 -19.16 13.89 7.00
CA PHE A 252 -18.13 14.90 6.68
C PHE A 252 -18.59 16.32 7.03
N ARG A 253 -19.71 16.79 6.47
CA ARG A 253 -20.19 18.17 6.70
C ARG A 253 -20.69 18.44 8.11
N ASN A 254 -21.26 17.42 8.76
CA ASN A 254 -21.85 17.56 10.10
C ASN A 254 -20.83 17.30 11.21
N ARG A 255 -19.60 16.94 10.86
CA ARG A 255 -18.54 16.60 11.81
C ARG A 255 -17.70 17.83 12.12
N LYS A 256 -17.46 18.06 13.41
CA LYS A 256 -16.44 19.01 13.86
C LYS A 256 -15.05 18.40 13.67
N HIS A 257 -14.33 18.84 12.64
CA HIS A 257 -12.97 18.40 12.37
C HIS A 257 -12.00 18.88 13.48
N PRO A 258 -11.14 18.00 14.03
CA PRO A 258 -10.12 18.39 15.02
C PRO A 258 -9.12 19.41 14.46
N GLY A 259 -8.53 20.23 15.33
CA GLY A 259 -7.59 21.28 14.93
C GLY A 259 -6.26 20.80 14.33
N TRP A 260 -5.91 19.52 14.46
CA TRP A 260 -4.75 18.90 13.79
C TRP A 260 -5.07 18.41 12.38
N VAL A 261 -6.32 18.55 11.93
CA VAL A 261 -6.73 18.32 10.55
C VAL A 261 -6.48 19.61 9.77
N ASN A 262 -5.77 19.50 8.65
CA ASN A 262 -5.49 20.62 7.77
C ASN A 262 -6.80 21.15 7.17
N LYS A 263 -7.07 22.45 7.35
CA LYS A 263 -8.33 23.07 6.94
C LYS A 263 -8.42 23.18 5.41
N GLU A 264 -7.33 23.51 4.73
CA GLU A 264 -7.30 23.66 3.29
C GLU A 264 -7.62 22.34 2.57
N HIS A 265 -7.22 21.20 3.15
CA HIS A 265 -7.56 19.87 2.65
C HIS A 265 -9.05 19.58 2.82
N VAL A 266 -9.65 19.98 3.95
CA VAL A 266 -11.10 19.88 4.18
C VAL A 266 -11.85 20.75 3.18
N ASP A 267 -11.45 22.01 3.02
CA ASP A 267 -12.08 22.97 2.11
C ASP A 267 -11.99 22.46 0.66
N CYS A 268 -10.84 21.92 0.25
CA CYS A 268 -10.71 21.29 -1.07
C CYS A 268 -11.68 20.11 -1.27
N ILE A 269 -11.87 19.25 -0.25
CA ILE A 269 -12.83 18.14 -0.38
C ILE A 269 -14.24 18.68 -0.54
N GLU A 270 -14.63 19.68 0.25
CA GLU A 270 -15.95 20.33 0.14
C GLU A 270 -16.16 20.89 -1.27
N ASP A 271 -15.17 21.57 -1.85
CA ASP A 271 -15.22 22.09 -3.22
C ASP A 271 -15.38 20.99 -4.29
N ARG A 272 -14.92 19.77 -4.01
CA ARG A 272 -15.05 18.61 -4.91
C ARG A 272 -16.36 17.86 -4.72
N LEU A 273 -17.12 18.13 -3.67
CA LEU A 273 -18.45 17.56 -3.48
C LEU A 273 -19.48 18.30 -4.33
N SER A 274 -20.33 17.54 -5.02
CA SER A 274 -21.47 18.11 -5.70
C SER A 274 -22.45 18.73 -4.70
N LYS A 275 -23.19 19.76 -5.14
CA LYS A 275 -24.31 20.33 -4.36
C LYS A 275 -25.39 19.31 -4.00
N ASP A 276 -25.53 18.24 -4.79
CA ASP A 276 -26.61 17.26 -4.67
C ASP A 276 -26.30 16.09 -3.71
N ASP A 277 -25.20 16.15 -2.96
CA ASP A 277 -24.86 15.26 -1.83
C ASP A 277 -24.86 13.75 -2.08
N TRP A 278 -25.02 13.31 -3.32
CA TRP A 278 -25.18 11.90 -3.68
C TRP A 278 -24.02 11.05 -3.16
N LEU A 279 -22.79 11.56 -3.18
CA LEU A 279 -21.62 10.84 -2.65
C LEU A 279 -21.75 10.59 -1.14
N LEU A 280 -22.20 11.59 -0.38
CA LEU A 280 -22.41 11.44 1.07
C LEU A 280 -23.59 10.51 1.37
N GLN A 281 -24.68 10.58 0.59
CA GLN A 281 -25.82 9.67 0.71
C GLN A 281 -25.42 8.21 0.43
N ALA A 282 -24.59 7.97 -0.59
CA ALA A 282 -24.07 6.64 -0.88
C ALA A 282 -23.19 6.13 0.26
N LEU A 283 -22.33 6.98 0.82
CA LEU A 283 -21.51 6.64 1.99
C LEU A 283 -22.37 6.39 3.25
N GLU A 284 -23.53 7.05 3.37
CA GLU A 284 -24.48 6.84 4.47
C GLU A 284 -25.14 5.47 4.36
N LYS A 285 -25.64 5.10 3.17
CA LYS A 285 -26.16 3.74 2.90
C LYS A 285 -25.13 2.66 3.20
N LEU A 286 -23.85 2.96 3.02
CA LEU A 286 -22.73 2.07 3.28
C LEU A 286 -22.23 2.13 4.73
N GLY A 287 -22.73 3.05 5.57
CA GLY A 287 -22.32 3.22 6.96
C GLY A 287 -20.89 3.74 7.15
N ILE A 288 -20.34 4.44 6.15
CA ILE A 288 -18.92 4.83 6.12
C ILE A 288 -18.70 6.21 6.72
N ARG A 289 -18.13 6.25 7.91
CA ARG A 289 -17.77 7.48 8.62
C ARG A 289 -16.47 8.09 8.12
N THR A 290 -16.38 9.41 8.31
CA THR A 290 -15.18 10.21 8.04
C THR A 290 -14.03 9.72 8.90
N ARG A 291 -12.87 9.54 8.29
CA ARG A 291 -11.61 9.19 8.94
C ARG A 291 -10.52 10.19 8.59
N TYR A 292 -9.39 10.09 9.28
CA TYR A 292 -8.26 10.98 9.08
C TYR A 292 -7.03 10.21 8.65
N ARG A 293 -6.21 10.85 7.81
CA ARG A 293 -4.96 10.30 7.32
C ARG A 293 -3.91 11.40 7.31
N VAL A 294 -2.75 11.13 7.88
CA VAL A 294 -1.61 12.06 7.87
C VAL A 294 -1.25 12.45 6.44
N LEU A 295 -1.06 13.75 6.16
CA LEU A 295 -0.73 14.29 4.84
C LEU A 295 0.72 14.06 4.44
N LEU A 296 1.64 14.14 5.41
CA LEU A 296 3.07 14.00 5.19
C LEU A 296 3.65 12.82 5.99
N GLY A 297 4.34 11.93 5.29
CA GLY A 297 5.09 10.83 5.89
C GLY A 297 6.53 11.19 6.16
N VAL A 298 7.19 10.38 7.00
CA VAL A 298 8.62 10.47 7.24
C VAL A 298 9.28 9.15 6.86
N ALA A 299 10.24 9.22 5.96
CA ALA A 299 11.14 8.13 5.61
C ALA A 299 12.43 8.28 6.40
N GLU A 300 12.73 7.30 7.27
CA GLU A 300 14.02 7.21 7.95
C GLU A 300 15.00 6.45 7.06
N ILE A 301 16.04 7.12 6.58
CA ILE A 301 17.09 6.53 5.77
C ILE A 301 17.99 5.68 6.66
N LEU A 302 18.03 4.38 6.37
CA LEU A 302 18.84 3.38 7.09
C LEU A 302 20.22 3.24 6.47
N ILE A 303 20.28 3.19 5.14
CA ILE A 303 21.51 3.01 4.38
C ILE A 303 21.34 3.59 2.98
N TYR A 304 22.43 4.06 2.39
CA TYR A 304 22.51 4.22 0.96
C TYR A 304 23.93 3.89 0.48
N LYS A 305 24.04 3.29 -0.70
CA LYS A 305 25.33 2.95 -1.30
C LYS A 305 25.22 3.00 -2.82
N ARG A 306 26.07 3.79 -3.46
CA ARG A 306 26.25 3.77 -4.92
C ARG A 306 27.21 2.65 -5.32
N LEU A 307 26.87 1.92 -6.37
CA LEU A 307 27.63 0.82 -6.97
C LEU A 307 27.56 1.00 -8.50
N GLU A 308 28.58 1.65 -9.10
CA GLU A 308 28.60 1.96 -10.54
C GLU A 308 27.29 2.63 -11.00
N GLU A 309 26.54 1.98 -11.90
CA GLU A 309 25.26 2.41 -12.49
C GLU A 309 24.03 2.03 -11.62
N THR A 310 24.27 1.66 -10.37
CA THR A 310 23.21 1.28 -9.43
C THR A 310 23.35 1.98 -8.08
N MET A 311 22.24 2.13 -7.36
CA MET A 311 22.22 2.59 -5.99
C MET A 311 21.31 1.70 -5.16
N VAL A 312 21.81 1.30 -4.00
CA VAL A 312 21.01 0.66 -2.97
C VAL A 312 20.59 1.73 -1.98
N ILE A 313 19.30 1.82 -1.70
CA ILE A 313 18.72 2.70 -0.70
C ILE A 313 17.88 1.86 0.25
N GLY A 314 18.21 1.88 1.54
CA GLY A 314 17.42 1.31 2.61
C GLY A 314 16.72 2.41 3.40
N PHE A 315 15.41 2.28 3.60
CA PHE A 315 14.62 3.25 4.36
C PHE A 315 13.48 2.57 5.12
N ARG A 316 13.04 3.19 6.21
CA ARG A 316 11.96 2.71 7.06
C ARG A 316 10.74 3.60 6.95
N LEU A 317 9.56 2.98 6.88
CA LEU A 317 8.27 3.67 6.93
C LEU A 317 7.35 3.06 8.00
N ASN A 318 6.58 3.91 8.65
CA ASN A 318 5.50 3.52 9.55
C ASN A 318 4.38 2.76 8.79
N PRO A 319 3.47 2.07 9.50
CA PRO A 319 2.30 1.44 8.87
C PRO A 319 1.42 2.46 8.14
N GLY A 320 0.86 2.05 7.00
CA GLY A 320 -0.02 2.90 6.21
C GLY A 320 0.67 3.86 5.22
N PHE A 321 2.00 3.84 5.15
CA PHE A 321 2.81 4.53 4.16
C PHE A 321 3.33 3.55 3.09
N TYR A 322 3.55 4.05 1.87
CA TYR A 322 3.91 3.22 0.72
C TYR A 322 5.33 3.53 0.25
N GLY A 323 6.20 2.51 0.19
CA GLY A 323 7.58 2.68 -0.30
C GLY A 323 7.64 3.18 -1.74
N THR A 324 6.66 2.79 -2.56
CA THR A 324 6.53 3.24 -3.96
C THR A 324 6.26 4.74 -4.07
N VAL A 325 5.52 5.32 -3.12
CA VAL A 325 5.24 6.77 -3.07
C VAL A 325 6.46 7.55 -2.61
N PHE A 326 7.23 7.04 -1.64
CA PHE A 326 8.49 7.67 -1.28
C PHE A 326 9.52 7.58 -2.42
N LEU A 327 9.65 6.43 -3.07
CA LEU A 327 10.54 6.28 -4.23
C LEU A 327 10.17 7.22 -5.37
N ARG A 328 8.89 7.52 -5.57
CA ARG A 328 8.44 8.49 -6.57
C ARG A 328 9.09 9.87 -6.37
N GLU A 329 9.25 10.35 -5.15
CA GLU A 329 9.99 11.60 -4.87
C GLU A 329 11.47 11.53 -5.25
N LEU A 330 12.07 10.33 -5.28
CA LEU A 330 13.46 10.16 -5.66
C LEU A 330 13.64 10.01 -7.17
N VAL A 331 12.84 9.14 -7.82
CA VAL A 331 13.07 8.68 -9.20
C VAL A 331 12.01 9.13 -10.22
N GLY A 332 11.00 9.87 -9.76
CA GLY A 332 9.86 10.31 -10.56
C GLY A 332 8.81 9.24 -10.84
N ASP A 333 7.82 9.62 -11.63
CA ASP A 333 6.62 8.83 -11.92
C ASP A 333 6.92 7.50 -12.61
N LYS A 334 7.75 7.54 -13.66
CA LYS A 334 8.09 6.35 -14.46
C LYS A 334 8.99 5.36 -13.71
N GLY A 335 9.89 5.86 -12.88
CA GLY A 335 10.81 5.03 -12.10
C GLY A 335 10.14 4.30 -10.94
N SER A 336 9.03 4.83 -10.42
CA SER A 336 8.31 4.30 -9.25
C SER A 336 7.18 3.32 -9.59
N VAL A 337 7.00 3.01 -10.87
CA VAL A 337 5.97 2.08 -11.35
C VAL A 337 6.54 0.66 -11.43
N PHE A 338 6.00 -0.24 -10.62
CA PHE A 338 6.40 -1.65 -10.57
C PHE A 338 5.35 -2.52 -11.23
N GLN A 339 5.62 -2.93 -12.47
CA GLN A 339 4.85 -3.95 -13.17
C GLN A 339 5.82 -5.04 -13.60
N ASP A 340 5.49 -6.29 -13.27
CA ASP A 340 6.14 -7.49 -13.79
C ASP A 340 7.66 -7.56 -13.56
N CYS A 341 8.06 -7.94 -12.34
CA CYS A 341 9.46 -8.22 -11.97
C CYS A 341 9.87 -9.68 -12.21
N GLU A 342 11.15 -9.89 -12.53
CA GLU A 342 11.75 -11.24 -12.54
C GLU A 342 11.80 -11.83 -11.11
N PRO A 343 11.47 -13.13 -10.94
CA PRO A 343 11.50 -13.79 -9.63
C PRO A 343 12.93 -13.93 -9.09
N CYS A 344 13.09 -13.81 -7.77
CA CYS A 344 14.33 -14.02 -7.03
C CYS A 344 14.19 -15.04 -5.89
N LEU A 345 13.01 -15.57 -5.59
CA LEU A 345 12.76 -16.34 -4.37
C LEU A 345 13.61 -17.61 -4.29
N LYS A 346 13.73 -18.34 -5.41
CA LYS A 346 14.55 -19.56 -5.47
C LYS A 346 16.02 -19.31 -5.13
N THR A 347 16.55 -18.11 -5.40
CA THR A 347 17.93 -17.75 -5.07
C THR A 347 18.06 -17.05 -3.71
N THR A 348 16.97 -16.54 -3.14
CA THR A 348 16.97 -15.77 -1.86
C THR A 348 16.35 -16.50 -0.68
N ALA A 349 15.64 -17.63 -0.86
CA ALA A 349 15.00 -18.37 0.22
C ALA A 349 15.97 -18.87 1.31
N ASN A 350 17.25 -19.07 0.95
CA ASN A 350 18.31 -19.47 1.87
C ASN A 350 18.76 -18.34 2.82
N LEU A 351 18.30 -17.10 2.61
CA LEU A 351 18.65 -15.93 3.41
C LEU A 351 17.71 -15.69 4.60
N LEU A 352 16.69 -16.53 4.79
CA LEU A 352 15.80 -16.43 5.94
C LEU A 352 16.59 -16.65 7.24
N PRO A 353 16.61 -15.69 8.19
CA PRO A 353 17.49 -15.73 9.35
C PRO A 353 17.35 -17.05 10.11
N ALA A 354 18.49 -17.65 10.50
CA ALA A 354 18.49 -18.73 11.48
C ALA A 354 17.78 -18.21 12.75
N GLY A 355 16.84 -18.98 13.29
CA GLY A 355 16.03 -18.51 14.42
C GLY A 355 16.92 -18.26 15.62
N GLU A 356 17.30 -17.01 15.88
CA GLU A 356 18.03 -16.66 17.09
C GLU A 356 17.04 -16.34 18.21
N GLY A 357 17.03 -17.23 19.20
CA GLY A 357 16.28 -17.07 20.42
C GLY A 357 16.95 -16.06 21.35
N LYS A 358 16.24 -14.94 21.60
CA LYS A 358 15.85 -14.35 22.91
C LYS A 358 15.62 -12.85 22.71
N GLY A 359 14.38 -12.39 22.91
CA GLY A 359 13.90 -11.03 22.60
C GLY A 359 12.64 -11.04 21.73
N SER A 360 11.76 -10.04 21.89
CA SER A 360 10.55 -9.80 21.09
C SER A 360 10.78 -10.05 19.59
N PHE A 361 9.81 -10.66 18.90
CA PHE A 361 9.90 -10.96 17.47
C PHE A 361 9.61 -9.74 16.60
#